data_AF-A0A964QPB4-F1
#
_entry.id   AF-A0A964QPB4-F1
#
_cell.length_a   1.000
_cell.length_b   1.000
_cell.length_c   1.000
_cell.angle_alpha   90.00
_cell.angle_beta   90.00
_cell.angle_gamma   90.00
#
_symmetry.space_group_name_H-M   'P 1'
#
loop_
_entity.id
_entity.type
_entity.pdbx_description
1 polymer ?
#
loop_
_entity_poly.entity_id
_entity_poly.type
_entity_poly.pdbx_seq_one_letter_code
_entity_poly.pdbx_strand_id
1 'polypeptide(L)' 'MPPAPKALQDLAANPKRLGAQLGMLGVFHTWTHSLIFHPHIHYLIPGGGLSLEGRTWVAVKNSFLLHHKPLGEHFRTLF' A
#
# COMPACT_ATOMS: atom_id res chain seq x y z
N MET A 1 -9.79 -3.79 8.06
CA MET A 1 -9.20 -2.98 6.97
C MET A 1 -9.55 -3.68 5.65
N PRO A 2 -10.00 -2.98 4.58
CA PRO A 2 -10.30 -3.61 3.29
C PRO A 2 -9.10 -4.38 2.71
N PRO A 3 -9.29 -5.33 1.77
CA PRO A 3 -8.20 -6.22 1.37
C PRO A 3 -7.01 -5.51 0.71
N ALA A 4 -7.23 -4.47 -0.12
CA ALA A 4 -6.15 -3.68 -0.73
C ALA A 4 -5.21 -3.01 0.29
N PRO A 5 -5.72 -2.14 1.20
CA PRO A 5 -4.87 -1.49 2.19
C PRO A 5 -4.30 -2.50 3.19
N LYS A 6 -5.01 -3.60 3.48
CA LYS A 6 -4.44 -4.69 4.29
C LYS A 6 -3.27 -5.38 3.59
N ALA A 7 -3.36 -5.65 2.29
CA ALA A 7 -2.27 -6.27 1.54
C ALA A 7 -1.02 -5.39 1.53
N LEU A 8 -1.19 -4.08 1.30
CA LEU A 8 -0.13 -3.08 1.39
C LEU A 8 0.50 -3.07 2.79
N GLN A 9 -0.33 -3.02 3.82
CA GLN A 9 0.11 -2.93 5.21
C GLN A 9 0.89 -4.17 5.66
N ASP A 10 0.40 -5.37 5.32
CA ASP A 10 1.03 -6.64 5.70
C ASP A 10 2.40 -6.80 5.01
N LEU A 11 2.50 -6.43 3.72
CA LEU A 11 3.78 -6.47 3.01
C LEU A 11 4.77 -5.45 3.55
N ALA A 12 4.33 -4.22 3.83
CA ALA A 12 5.21 -3.19 4.37
C ALA A 12 5.70 -3.52 5.78
N ALA A 13 4.85 -4.14 6.61
CA ALA A 13 5.20 -4.54 7.96
C ALA A 13 6.24 -5.67 8.02
N ASN A 14 6.44 -6.42 6.93
CA ASN A 14 7.45 -7.48 6.89
C ASN A 14 8.88 -6.89 7.04
N PRO A 15 9.66 -7.28 8.06
CA PRO A 15 11.02 -6.76 8.27
C PRO A 15 12.00 -7.09 7.14
N LYS A 16 11.75 -8.14 6.35
CA LYS A 16 12.53 -8.45 5.14
C LYS A 16 12.23 -7.52 3.96
N ARG A 17 11.23 -6.65 4.10
CA ARG A 17 10.83 -5.61 3.14
C ARG A 17 11.10 -4.24 3.77
N LEU A 18 10.06 -3.47 4.09
CA LEU A 18 10.22 -2.14 4.70
C LEU A 18 10.33 -2.22 6.23
N GLY A 19 9.58 -3.13 6.87
CA GLY A 19 9.53 -3.24 8.34
C GLY A 19 8.85 -2.04 9.00
N ALA A 20 7.81 -1.49 8.38
CA ALA A 20 7.15 -0.26 8.84
C ALA A 20 5.63 -0.29 8.66
N GLN A 21 4.95 0.47 9.51
CA GLN A 21 3.53 0.80 9.39
C GLN A 21 3.34 1.97 8.42
N LEU A 22 2.52 1.78 7.39
CA LEU A 22 2.27 2.81 6.39
C LEU A 22 1.14 3.75 6.85
N GLY A 23 1.32 5.04 6.57
CA GLY A 23 0.19 5.96 6.44
C GLY A 23 -0.31 5.92 5.00
N MET A 24 -1.63 5.96 4.80
CA MET A 24 -2.22 5.86 3.45
C MET A 24 -3.48 6.73 3.36
N LEU A 25 -3.63 7.45 2.25
CA LEU A 25 -4.88 8.10 1.85
C LEU A 25 -5.45 7.38 0.63
N GLY A 26 -6.66 6.85 0.75
CA GLY A 26 -7.35 6.17 -0.35
C GLY A 26 -8.39 7.08 -1.01
N VAL A 27 -8.37 7.15 -2.34
CA VAL A 27 -9.38 7.86 -3.15
C VAL A 27 -10.02 6.87 -4.10
N PHE A 28 -11.35 6.72 -4.01
CA PHE A 28 -12.11 5.85 -4.88
C PHE A 28 -12.60 6.61 -6.12
N HIS A 29 -12.22 6.13 -7.29
CA HIS A 29 -12.66 6.63 -8.59
C HIS A 29 -13.58 5.60 -9.24
N THR A 30 -14.66 6.08 -9.85
CA THR A 30 -15.66 5.23 -10.52
C THR A 30 -15.65 5.37 -12.04
N TRP A 31 -15.07 6.44 -12.57
CA TRP A 31 -15.15 6.81 -13.99
C TRP A 31 -13.77 7.18 -14.55
N THR A 32 -13.53 6.84 -15.83
CA THR A 32 -12.40 7.39 -16.59
C THR A 32 -12.65 8.84 -17.00
N HIS A 33 -11.65 9.51 -17.55
CA HIS A 33 -11.79 10.85 -18.15
C HIS A 33 -12.88 10.89 -19.25
N SER A 34 -13.08 9.81 -20.00
CA SER A 34 -14.10 9.68 -21.04
C SER A 34 -15.45 9.18 -20.52
N LEU A 35 -15.69 9.23 -19.20
CA LEU A 35 -16.91 8.77 -18.52
C LEU A 35 -17.24 7.29 -18.75
N ILE A 36 -16.22 6.45 -18.97
CA ILE A 36 -16.38 5.00 -18.99
C ILE A 36 -16.35 4.48 -17.55
N PHE A 37 -17.29 3.59 -17.20
CA PHE A 37 -17.31 2.97 -15.87
C PHE A 37 -16.03 2.15 -15.64
N HIS A 38 -15.23 2.55 -14.65
CA HIS A 38 -13.92 1.97 -14.36
C HIS A 38 -13.59 2.14 -12.87
N PRO A 39 -14.19 1.34 -11.97
CA PRO A 39 -13.99 1.47 -10.53
C PRO A 39 -12.58 1.04 -10.11
N HIS A 40 -11.86 1.95 -9.46
CA HIS A 40 -10.51 1.69 -8.91
C HIS A 40 -10.23 2.61 -7.72
N ILE A 41 -9.27 2.22 -6.87
CA ILE A 41 -8.82 3.03 -5.73
C ILE A 41 -7.37 3.44 -5.96
N HIS A 42 -7.09 4.73 -5.81
CA HIS A 42 -5.72 5.26 -5.72
C HIS A 42 -5.32 5.38 -4.25
N TYR A 43 -4.15 4.85 -3.91
CA TYR A 43 -3.54 5.05 -2.60
C TYR A 43 -2.35 6.00 -2.72
N LEU A 44 -2.43 7.13 -2.02
CA LEU A 44 -1.28 8.01 -1.79
C LEU A 44 -0.58 7.54 -0.51
N ILE A 45 0.69 7.16 -0.66
CA ILE A 45 1.52 6.61 0.42
C ILE A 45 2.78 7.48 0.52
N PRO A 46 3.16 7.94 1.73
CA PRO A 46 4.45 8.58 1.93
C PRO A 46 5.62 7.67 1.52
N GLY A 47 6.79 8.26 1.27
CA GLY A 47 8.03 7.54 1.00
C GLY A 47 8.62 6.83 2.23
N GLY A 48 7.79 6.16 3.04
CA GLY A 48 8.17 5.50 4.27
C GLY A 48 6.97 5.24 5.18
N GLY A 49 7.27 4.80 6.39
CA GLY A 49 6.29 4.55 7.44
C GLY A 49 6.88 4.71 8.83
N LEU A 50 6.06 4.56 9.86
CA LEU A 50 6.55 4.46 11.23
C LEU A 50 7.13 3.06 11.45
N SER A 51 8.19 2.93 12.24
CA SER A 51 8.66 1.62 12.69
C SER A 51 7.53 0.85 13.36
N LEU A 52 7.62 -0.49 13.40
CA LEU A 52 6.56 -1.32 13.97
C LEU A 52 6.28 -1.01 15.46
N GLU A 53 7.25 -0.45 16.17
CA GLU A 53 7.08 0.05 17.55
C GLU A 53 6.46 1.46 17.60
N GLY A 54 6.28 2.14 16.47
CA GLY A 54 5.68 3.46 16.34
C GLY A 54 6.61 4.62 16.74
N ARG A 55 7.90 4.38 16.95
CA ARG A 55 8.83 5.33 17.60
C ARG A 55 9.67 6.16 16.64
N THR A 56 9.90 5.64 15.43
CA THR A 56 10.86 6.20 14.49
C THR A 56 10.31 6.16 13.07
N TRP A 57 10.77 7.07 12.21
CA TRP A 57 10.46 7.02 10.79
C TRP A 57 11.39 6.05 10.06
N VAL A 58 10.83 5.22 9.20
CA VAL A 58 11.53 4.29 8.32
C VAL A 58 11.26 4.72 6.87
N ALA A 59 12.26 5.37 6.25
CA ALA A 59 12.18 5.79 4.86
C ALA A 59 12.35 4.61 3.90
N VAL A 60 11.66 4.66 2.75
CA VAL A 60 11.90 3.71 1.65
C VAL A 60 13.31 3.92 1.09
N LYS A 61 13.95 2.82 0.67
CA LYS A 61 15.26 2.89 0.00
C LYS A 61 15.05 2.97 -1.51
N ASN A 62 15.91 3.71 -2.20
CA ASN A 62 15.92 3.83 -3.67
C ASN A 62 14.58 4.25 -4.28
N SER A 63 13.77 5.01 -3.54
CA SER A 63 12.43 5.43 -3.95
C SER A 63 11.50 4.28 -4.35
N PHE A 64 11.74 3.08 -3.83
CA PHE A 64 10.99 1.87 -4.15
C PHE A 64 10.30 1.32 -2.91
N LEU A 65 8.97 1.34 -2.90
CA LEU A 65 8.17 0.95 -1.74
C LEU A 65 7.97 -0.57 -1.67
N LEU A 66 7.27 -1.16 -2.65
CA LEU A 66 6.90 -2.58 -2.66
C LEU A 66 6.82 -3.10 -4.10
N HIS A 67 7.13 -4.39 -4.28
CA HIS A 67 7.01 -5.05 -5.57
C HIS A 67 5.57 -5.47 -5.87
N HIS A 68 5.09 -5.22 -7.08
CA HIS A 68 3.68 -5.48 -7.46
C HIS A 68 3.28 -6.95 -7.43
N LYS A 69 4.15 -7.89 -7.84
CA LYS A 69 3.86 -9.33 -7.84
C LYS A 69 3.42 -9.88 -6.46
N PRO A 70 4.24 -9.81 -5.40
CA PRO A 70 3.84 -10.32 -4.09
C PRO A 70 2.67 -9.53 -3.49
N LEU A 71 2.52 -8.23 -3.83
CA LEU A 71 1.37 -7.44 -3.41
C LEU A 71 0.08 -7.98 -4.04
N GLY A 72 0.08 -8.23 -5.34
CA GLY A 72 -1.08 -8.78 -6.06
C GLY A 72 -1.41 -10.21 -5.65
N GLU A 73 -0.41 -11.03 -5.38
CA GLU A 73 -0.61 -12.38 -4.82
C GLU A 73 -1.27 -12.33 -3.45
N HIS A 74 -0.72 -11.55 -2.52
CA HIS A 74 -1.28 -11.42 -1.17
C HIS A 74 -2.68 -10.81 -1.19
N PHE A 75 -2.89 -9.78 -2.02
CA PHE A 75 -4.22 -9.19 -2.23
C PHE A 75 -5.28 -10.22 -2.62
N ARG A 76 -4.97 -11.12 -3.56
CA ARG A 76 -5.90 -12.17 -4.01
C ARG A 76 -6.20 -13.21 -2.92
N THR A 77 -5.32 -13.41 -1.95
CA THR A 77 -5.58 -14.31 -0.81
C THR A 77 -6.47 -13.70 0.27
N LEU A 78 -6.62 -12.37 0.27
CA LEU A 78 -7.45 -11.64 1.22
C LEU A 78 -8.88 -11.40 0.71
N PHE A 79 -9.17 -11.83 -0.52
CA PHE A 79 -10.45 -11.76 -1.21
C PHE A 79 -11.05 -13.15 -1.35
#